data_AF-A0A397GFE8-F1
#
_entry.id   AF-A0A397GFE8-F1
#
_cell.length_a   1.000
_cell.length_b   1.000
_cell.length_c   1.000
_cell.angle_alpha   90.00
_cell.angle_beta   90.00
_cell.angle_gamma   90.00
#
_symmetry.space_group_name_H-M   'P 1'
#
loop_
_entity.id
_entity.type
_entity.pdbx_description
1 polymer ?
#
loop_
_entity_poly.entity_id
_entity_poly.type
_entity_poly.pdbx_seq_one_letter_code
_entity_poly.pdbx_strand_id
1 'polypeptide(L)'
;MLVESLAYPHYFPNETLRRSVDQESMARVLSKATGGPDGYGYKDGMTYVPRTWINTYEWMHAYEGERGNLLVHFPGLEEHRWSHMSKWLDIVETTPKKLEVPLEEAEYFNQTTAFRTRLRTARETITLTEKKVGLMPNGTIGEKEEIKKTEMAICELKRVLREEADNVEAAQQRLQELNAIKESISI
;
A
#
# COMPACT_ATOMS: atom_id res chain seq x y z
N MET A 1 6.24 10.29 12.34
CA MET A 1 6.45 8.93 11.83
C MET A 1 7.94 8.60 11.77
N LEU A 2 8.72 9.11 10.80
CA LEU A 2 10.12 8.70 10.62
C LEU A 2 10.98 8.88 11.89
N VAL A 3 10.91 10.04 12.54
CA VAL A 3 11.62 10.32 13.80
C VAL A 3 11.18 9.36 14.90
N GLU A 4 9.90 9.06 15.03
CA GLU A 4 9.39 8.10 16.01
C GLU A 4 9.90 6.68 15.74
N SER A 5 9.98 6.27 14.48
CA SER A 5 10.48 4.96 14.08
C SER A 5 11.97 4.83 14.38
N LEU A 6 12.77 5.86 14.07
CA LEU A 6 14.21 5.89 14.38
C LEU A 6 14.48 5.93 15.89
N ALA A 7 13.65 6.65 16.65
CA ALA A 7 13.79 6.75 18.11
C ALA A 7 13.15 5.56 18.85
N TYR A 8 12.41 4.69 18.16
CA TYR A 8 11.68 3.59 18.79
C TYR A 8 12.55 2.70 19.69
N PRO A 9 13.74 2.22 19.27
CA PRO A 9 14.57 1.36 20.12
C PRO A 9 15.04 2.08 21.39
N HIS A 10 15.14 3.42 21.36
CA HIS A 10 15.54 4.21 22.50
C HIS A 10 14.40 4.34 23.54
N TYR A 11 13.16 4.52 23.07
CA TYR A 11 11.98 4.60 23.95
C TYR A 11 11.53 3.24 24.47
N PHE A 12 11.79 2.16 23.72
CA PHE A 12 11.38 0.79 24.05
C PHE A 12 12.57 -0.18 24.08
N PRO A 13 13.56 0.03 24.96
CA PRO A 13 14.82 -0.74 24.95
C PRO A 13 14.64 -2.22 25.30
N ASN A 14 13.55 -2.56 25.98
CA ASN A 14 13.24 -3.93 26.41
C ASN A 14 12.48 -4.73 25.35
N GLU A 15 12.08 -4.10 24.25
CA GLU A 15 11.36 -4.78 23.19
C GLU A 15 12.31 -5.44 22.20
N THR A 16 12.08 -6.72 21.91
CA THR A 16 12.85 -7.42 20.88
C THR A 16 12.43 -6.96 19.50
N LEU A 17 13.28 -6.13 18.89
CA LEU A 17 13.25 -5.81 17.48
C LEU A 17 14.10 -6.88 16.78
N ARG A 18 13.50 -7.67 15.89
CA ARG A 18 14.08 -8.90 15.32
C ARG A 18 15.25 -8.59 14.36
N ARG A 19 15.36 -9.31 13.24
CA ARG A 19 16.48 -9.19 12.28
C ARG A 19 16.58 -7.82 11.60
N SER A 20 15.52 -7.00 11.60
CA SER A 20 15.48 -5.70 10.94
C SER A 20 14.88 -4.67 11.89
N VAL A 21 15.75 -4.00 12.67
CA VAL A 21 15.35 -3.03 13.70
C VAL A 21 14.49 -1.94 13.08
N ASP A 22 14.94 -1.37 11.97
CA ASP A 22 14.28 -0.23 11.31
C ASP A 22 12.88 -0.59 10.81
N GLN A 23 12.73 -1.74 10.13
CA GLN A 23 11.44 -2.18 9.60
C GLN A 23 10.47 -2.56 10.71
N GLU A 24 10.94 -3.22 11.77
CA GLU A 24 10.12 -3.60 12.91
C GLU A 24 9.67 -2.37 13.71
N SER A 25 10.57 -1.43 13.96
CA SER A 25 10.24 -0.14 14.59
C SER A 25 9.25 0.66 13.76
N MET A 26 9.45 0.71 12.44
CA MET A 26 8.53 1.35 11.50
C MET A 26 7.14 0.69 11.56
N ALA A 27 7.06 -0.63 11.47
CA ALA A 27 5.81 -1.38 11.53
C ALA A 27 5.05 -1.11 12.84
N ARG A 28 5.75 -1.09 13.99
CA ARG A 28 5.13 -0.79 15.29
C ARG A 28 4.60 0.64 15.36
N VAL A 29 5.38 1.63 14.94
CA VAL A 29 4.92 3.03 14.87
C VAL A 29 3.71 3.20 13.98
N LEU A 30 3.70 2.56 12.80
CA LEU A 30 2.58 2.62 11.86
C LEU A 30 1.33 1.90 12.37
N SER A 31 1.50 0.91 13.26
CA SER A 31 0.39 0.15 13.85
C SER A 31 -0.33 0.89 14.99
N LYS A 32 0.27 1.95 15.55
CA LYS A 32 -0.30 2.72 16.66
C LYS A 32 -1.70 3.26 16.30
N ALA A 33 -2.64 3.10 17.23
CA ALA A 33 -3.99 3.67 17.14
C ALA A 33 -4.09 5.09 17.72
N THR A 34 -3.02 5.58 18.34
CA THR A 34 -2.93 6.90 18.98
C THR A 34 -1.59 7.56 18.68
N GLY A 35 -1.53 8.89 18.78
CA GLY A 35 -0.37 9.70 18.42
C GLY A 35 -0.44 10.19 16.97
N GLY A 36 0.69 10.52 16.35
CA GLY A 36 0.69 11.13 15.02
C GLY A 36 0.19 12.58 14.99
N PRO A 37 0.10 13.19 13.80
CA PRO A 37 -0.19 14.63 13.65
C PRO A 37 -1.57 15.05 14.18
N ASP A 38 -2.54 14.15 14.15
CA ASP A 38 -3.94 14.39 14.52
C ASP A 38 -4.37 13.60 15.78
N GLY A 39 -3.46 12.82 16.37
CA GLY A 39 -3.72 12.02 17.57
C GLY A 39 -4.31 10.63 17.30
N TYR A 40 -4.65 10.28 16.06
CA TYR A 40 -5.31 9.03 15.67
C TYR A 40 -4.35 8.00 15.04
N GLY A 41 -3.05 8.17 15.24
CA GLY A 41 -2.01 7.30 14.70
C GLY A 41 -1.59 7.70 13.28
N TYR A 42 -1.12 6.73 12.50
CA TYR A 42 -0.56 6.96 11.16
C TYR A 42 -1.28 6.23 10.03
N LYS A 43 -2.25 5.36 10.37
CA LYS A 43 -2.88 4.45 9.41
C LYS A 43 -3.57 5.17 8.25
N ASP A 44 -4.22 6.29 8.51
CA ASP A 44 -4.96 7.03 7.47
C ASP A 44 -4.04 7.81 6.50
N GLY A 45 -2.79 8.08 6.91
CA GLY A 45 -1.78 8.71 6.07
C GLY A 45 -0.95 7.72 5.24
N MET A 46 -1.20 6.41 5.36
CA MET A 46 -0.39 5.36 4.76
C MET A 46 -1.12 4.65 3.61
N THR A 47 -0.34 4.11 2.67
CA THR A 47 -0.83 3.21 1.63
C THR A 47 0.27 2.19 1.33
N TYR A 48 -0.07 0.90 1.34
CA TYR A 48 0.86 -0.14 0.90
C TYR A 48 0.96 -0.13 -0.62
N VAL A 49 2.17 -0.38 -1.14
CA VAL A 49 2.43 -0.54 -2.57
C VAL A 49 2.84 -1.99 -2.85
N PRO A 50 2.63 -2.49 -4.07
CA PRO A 50 3.13 -3.80 -4.46
C PRO A 50 4.62 -3.94 -4.14
N ARG A 51 4.99 -4.98 -3.38
CA ARG A 51 6.38 -5.20 -2.95
C ARG A 51 7.34 -5.33 -4.13
N THR A 52 6.91 -6.02 -5.19
CA THR A 52 7.70 -6.28 -6.40
C THR A 52 8.19 -5.01 -7.10
N TRP A 53 7.59 -3.86 -6.82
CA TRP A 53 8.06 -2.56 -7.33
C TRP A 53 9.35 -2.06 -6.70
N ILE A 54 9.61 -2.44 -5.45
CA ILE A 54 10.74 -1.91 -4.67
C ILE A 54 11.65 -3.02 -4.13
N ASN A 55 11.23 -4.28 -4.24
CA ASN A 55 11.83 -5.37 -3.51
C ASN A 55 11.44 -6.73 -4.13
N THR A 56 11.94 -7.04 -5.32
CA THR A 56 11.76 -8.37 -5.93
C THR A 56 12.65 -9.40 -5.25
N TYR A 57 12.12 -10.59 -4.96
CA TYR A 57 12.88 -11.60 -4.23
C TYR A 57 13.70 -12.49 -5.18
N GLU A 58 14.97 -12.69 -4.80
CA GLU A 58 15.78 -13.80 -5.24
C GLU A 58 15.58 -14.96 -4.25
N TRP A 59 15.15 -16.11 -4.77
CA TRP A 59 15.08 -17.38 -4.07
C TRP A 59 16.22 -18.30 -4.52
N MET A 60 16.43 -19.37 -3.78
CA MET A 60 17.50 -20.34 -4.04
C MET A 60 17.51 -20.89 -5.48
N HIS A 61 16.32 -21.00 -6.11
CA HIS A 61 16.15 -21.61 -7.43
C HIS A 61 15.35 -20.75 -8.42
N ALA A 62 14.98 -19.53 -8.05
CA ALA A 62 14.15 -18.68 -8.90
C ALA A 62 14.28 -17.22 -8.52
N TYR A 63 13.98 -16.36 -9.48
CA TYR A 63 13.83 -14.93 -9.28
C TYR A 63 12.36 -14.58 -9.49
N GLU A 64 11.79 -13.82 -8.57
CA GLU A 64 10.39 -13.41 -8.62
C GLU A 64 10.12 -12.31 -9.65
N GLY A 65 11.10 -11.43 -9.88
CA GLY A 65 10.93 -10.27 -10.74
C GLY A 65 11.05 -10.59 -12.22
N GLU A 66 10.86 -9.56 -13.04
CA GLU A 66 11.01 -9.62 -14.48
C GLU A 66 12.12 -8.68 -14.96
N ARG A 67 12.35 -8.65 -16.27
CA ARG A 67 13.24 -7.65 -16.88
C ARG A 67 12.69 -6.26 -16.58
N GLY A 68 13.56 -5.36 -16.14
CA GLY A 68 13.19 -4.01 -15.69
C GLY A 68 12.98 -3.86 -14.17
N ASN A 69 12.87 -4.97 -13.42
CA ASN A 69 12.90 -4.91 -11.96
C ASN A 69 14.36 -4.80 -11.47
N LEU A 70 14.78 -3.60 -11.08
CA LEU A 70 16.19 -3.34 -10.74
C LEU A 70 16.53 -3.54 -9.25
N LEU A 71 15.52 -3.70 -8.38
CA LEU A 71 15.72 -3.87 -6.94
C LEU A 71 15.50 -5.32 -6.53
N VAL A 72 16.62 -6.04 -6.42
CA VAL A 72 16.68 -7.45 -5.98
C VAL A 72 17.01 -7.53 -4.51
N HIS A 73 16.26 -8.35 -3.80
CA HIS A 73 16.46 -8.64 -2.39
C HIS A 73 16.67 -10.12 -2.19
N PHE A 74 17.53 -10.45 -1.22
CA PHE A 74 18.02 -11.79 -0.98
C PHE A 74 17.56 -12.34 0.40
N PRO A 75 16.26 -12.37 0.70
CA PRO A 75 15.76 -12.85 1.99
C PRO A 75 15.90 -14.37 2.08
N GLY A 76 16.31 -14.89 3.24
CA GLY A 76 16.31 -16.35 3.49
C GLY A 76 17.20 -17.16 2.55
N LEU A 77 18.32 -16.60 2.10
CA LEU A 77 19.38 -17.30 1.37
C LEU A 77 20.59 -17.67 2.23
N GLU A 78 20.57 -17.35 3.52
CA GLU A 78 21.61 -17.67 4.51
C GLU A 78 23.04 -17.64 3.94
N GLU A 79 23.71 -18.80 3.86
CA GLU A 79 25.08 -19.00 3.38
C GLU A 79 25.23 -18.82 1.86
N HIS A 80 24.16 -19.01 1.10
CA HIS A 80 24.13 -18.84 -0.35
C HIS A 80 23.99 -17.39 -0.79
N ARG A 81 23.61 -16.47 0.13
CA ARG A 81 23.37 -15.06 -0.18
C ARG A 81 24.51 -14.42 -0.98
N TRP A 82 25.75 -14.64 -0.56
CA TRP A 82 26.93 -14.04 -1.20
C TRP A 82 27.12 -14.50 -2.65
N SER A 83 26.88 -15.78 -2.91
CA SER A 83 26.96 -16.34 -4.27
C SER A 83 25.90 -15.72 -5.19
N HIS A 84 24.65 -15.62 -4.70
CA HIS A 84 23.58 -14.97 -5.46
C HIS A 84 23.84 -13.48 -5.68
N MET A 85 24.33 -12.76 -4.67
CA MET A 85 24.71 -11.34 -4.81
C MET A 85 25.83 -11.17 -5.85
N SER A 86 26.86 -12.01 -5.82
CA SER A 86 27.94 -11.98 -6.82
C SER A 86 27.40 -12.19 -8.23
N LYS A 87 26.51 -13.17 -8.41
CA LYS A 87 25.88 -13.42 -9.72
C LYS A 87 25.08 -12.22 -10.21
N TRP A 88 24.36 -11.53 -9.33
CA TRP A 88 23.63 -10.32 -9.69
C TRP A 88 24.57 -9.15 -10.02
N LEU A 89 25.68 -8.98 -9.30
CA LEU A 89 26.71 -8.00 -9.63
C LEU A 89 27.33 -8.30 -11.01
N ASP A 90 27.67 -9.56 -11.29
CA ASP A 90 28.18 -9.98 -12.60
C ASP A 90 27.18 -9.65 -13.72
N ILE A 91 25.88 -9.88 -13.51
CA ILE A 91 24.86 -9.55 -14.51
C ILE A 91 24.84 -8.04 -14.77
N VAL A 92 24.84 -7.22 -13.72
CA VAL A 92 24.80 -5.75 -13.84
C VAL A 92 26.06 -5.21 -14.51
N GLU A 93 27.25 -5.76 -14.18
CA GLU A 93 28.51 -5.28 -14.73
C GLU A 93 28.78 -5.76 -16.16
N THR A 94 28.45 -7.02 -16.46
CA THR A 94 28.87 -7.66 -17.72
C THR A 94 27.75 -7.77 -18.75
N THR A 95 26.50 -7.92 -18.32
CA THR A 95 25.36 -8.14 -19.23
C THR A 95 24.11 -7.32 -18.83
N PRO A 96 24.24 -6.00 -18.58
CA PRO A 96 23.14 -5.18 -18.07
C PRO A 96 21.91 -5.20 -18.97
N LYS A 97 22.10 -5.28 -20.30
CA LYS A 97 21.02 -5.39 -21.31
C LYS A 97 20.07 -6.59 -21.11
N LYS A 98 20.46 -7.60 -20.34
CA LYS A 98 19.56 -8.72 -19.98
C LYS A 98 18.41 -8.25 -19.11
N LEU A 99 18.62 -7.23 -18.28
CA LEU A 99 17.66 -6.73 -17.31
C LEU A 99 17.20 -5.31 -17.63
N GLU A 100 18.07 -4.47 -18.19
CA GLU A 100 17.71 -3.12 -18.59
C GLU A 100 16.65 -3.14 -19.68
N VAL A 101 15.60 -2.34 -19.47
CA VAL A 101 14.55 -2.04 -20.44
C VAL A 101 14.35 -0.53 -20.47
N PRO A 102 14.03 0.08 -21.62
CA PRO A 102 13.59 1.46 -21.70
C PRO A 102 12.42 1.74 -20.74
N LEU A 103 12.29 2.98 -20.27
CA LEU A 103 11.23 3.33 -19.32
C LEU A 103 9.82 3.06 -19.89
N GLU A 104 9.66 3.24 -21.20
CA GLU A 104 8.41 3.02 -21.92
C GLU A 104 8.01 1.54 -21.98
N GLU A 105 9.00 0.65 -21.92
CA GLU A 105 8.83 -0.80 -21.87
C GLU A 105 8.78 -1.33 -20.42
N ALA A 106 9.24 -0.53 -19.45
CA ALA A 106 9.19 -0.88 -18.04
C ALA A 106 7.74 -0.86 -17.54
N GLU A 107 7.23 -2.01 -17.12
CA GLU A 107 5.88 -2.10 -16.55
C GLU A 107 5.68 -1.19 -15.33
N TYR A 108 6.75 -0.87 -14.61
CA TYR A 108 6.73 0.02 -13.45
C TYR A 108 6.00 1.33 -13.73
N PHE A 109 6.26 1.98 -14.87
CA PHE A 109 5.63 3.27 -15.20
C PHE A 109 4.11 3.13 -15.37
N ASN A 110 3.69 2.12 -16.13
CA ASN A 110 2.26 1.85 -16.40
C ASN A 110 1.53 1.42 -15.13
N GLN A 111 2.10 0.47 -14.38
CA GLN A 111 1.52 -0.07 -13.16
C GLN A 111 1.38 1.00 -12.07
N THR A 112 2.42 1.83 -11.85
CA THR A 112 2.38 2.90 -10.85
C THR A 112 1.41 4.01 -11.23
N THR A 113 1.32 4.35 -12.52
CA THR A 113 0.35 5.33 -13.03
C THR A 113 -1.09 4.83 -12.82
N ALA A 114 -1.38 3.58 -13.19
CA ALA A 114 -2.70 2.97 -13.00
C ALA A 114 -3.08 2.91 -11.50
N PHE A 115 -2.15 2.47 -10.65
CA PHE A 115 -2.36 2.43 -9.20
C PHE A 115 -2.65 3.81 -8.61
N ARG A 116 -1.82 4.82 -8.91
CA ARG A 116 -2.02 6.19 -8.40
C ARG A 116 -3.33 6.79 -8.89
N THR A 117 -3.72 6.48 -10.13
CA THR A 117 -5.00 6.93 -10.70
C THR A 117 -6.17 6.31 -9.95
N ARG A 118 -6.18 4.99 -9.74
CA ARG A 118 -7.21 4.31 -8.93
C ARG A 118 -7.29 4.89 -7.52
N LEU A 119 -6.15 5.05 -6.84
CA LEU A 119 -6.09 5.59 -5.49
C LEU A 119 -6.70 6.99 -5.41
N ARG A 120 -6.38 7.85 -6.40
CA ARG A 120 -6.92 9.20 -6.49
C ARG A 120 -8.43 9.19 -6.73
N THR A 121 -8.90 8.44 -7.72
CA THR A 121 -10.32 8.32 -8.04
C THR A 121 -11.12 7.81 -6.86
N ALA A 122 -10.61 6.81 -6.13
CA ALA A 122 -11.30 6.26 -4.97
C ALA A 122 -11.36 7.27 -3.81
N ARG A 123 -10.27 8.00 -3.55
CA ARG A 123 -10.24 9.08 -2.54
C ARG A 123 -11.20 10.23 -2.88
N GLU A 124 -11.19 10.68 -4.14
CA GLU A 124 -12.12 11.70 -4.62
C GLU A 124 -13.59 11.24 -4.47
N THR A 125 -13.87 9.99 -4.81
CA THR A 125 -15.20 9.40 -4.66
C THR A 125 -15.63 9.36 -3.20
N ILE A 126 -14.75 8.92 -2.29
CA ILE A 126 -15.00 8.94 -0.83
C ILE A 126 -15.34 10.36 -0.39
N THR A 127 -14.48 11.34 -0.69
CA THR A 127 -14.66 12.72 -0.23
C THR A 127 -15.97 13.31 -0.74
N LEU A 128 -16.33 13.07 -2.01
CA LEU A 128 -17.58 13.55 -2.58
C LEU A 128 -18.80 12.89 -1.92
N THR A 129 -18.75 11.58 -1.68
CA THR A 129 -19.87 10.84 -1.07
C THR A 129 -20.03 11.20 0.41
N GLU A 130 -18.94 11.35 1.17
CA GLU A 130 -18.99 11.84 2.56
C GLU A 130 -19.63 13.22 2.66
N LYS A 131 -19.26 14.14 1.74
CA LYS A 131 -19.86 15.47 1.68
C LYS A 131 -21.36 15.39 1.40
N LYS A 132 -21.77 14.49 0.50
CA LYS A 132 -23.18 14.29 0.15
C LYS A 132 -23.97 13.76 1.35
N VAL A 133 -23.46 12.73 2.03
CA VAL A 133 -24.06 12.16 3.24
C VAL A 133 -24.19 13.22 4.35
N GLY A 134 -23.15 14.03 4.58
CA GLY A 134 -23.18 15.09 5.59
C GLY A 134 -24.16 16.22 5.31
N LEU A 135 -24.63 16.37 4.06
CA LEU A 135 -25.65 17.34 3.67
C LEU A 135 -27.08 16.76 3.70
N MET A 136 -27.23 15.45 3.90
CA MET A 136 -28.55 14.82 3.94
C MET A 136 -29.27 15.19 5.24
N PRO A 137 -30.55 15.57 5.18
CA PRO A 137 -31.33 15.81 6.39
C PRO A 137 -31.51 14.50 7.18
N ASN A 138 -31.56 14.61 8.51
CA ASN A 138 -31.94 13.50 9.41
C ASN A 138 -33.44 13.19 9.24
N GLY A 139 -33.82 12.63 8.10
CA GLY A 139 -35.21 12.36 7.75
C GLY A 139 -35.73 11.01 8.27
N THR A 140 -36.57 10.38 7.46
CA THR A 140 -37.29 9.13 7.70
C THR A 140 -36.35 7.95 8.03
N ILE A 141 -36.90 6.86 8.59
CA ILE A 141 -36.14 5.65 8.92
C ILE A 141 -35.40 5.09 7.70
N GLY A 142 -36.00 5.17 6.50
CA GLY A 142 -35.38 4.72 5.25
C GLY A 142 -34.13 5.51 4.88
N GLU A 143 -34.16 6.84 5.04
CA GLU A 143 -33.00 7.71 4.76
C GLU A 143 -31.85 7.46 5.74
N LYS A 144 -32.15 7.17 7.01
CA LYS A 144 -31.13 6.82 8.02
C LYS A 144 -30.43 5.50 7.72
N GLU A 145 -31.15 4.50 7.22
CA GLU A 145 -30.55 3.21 6.84
C GLU A 145 -29.72 3.32 5.56
N GLU A 146 -30.14 4.14 4.58
CA GLU A 146 -29.31 4.43 3.40
C GLU A 146 -28.04 5.22 3.75
N ILE A 147 -28.11 6.16 4.70
CA ILE A 147 -26.92 6.86 5.23
C ILE A 147 -25.94 5.85 5.84
N LYS A 148 -26.41 4.99 6.75
CA LYS A 148 -25.55 3.94 7.36
C LYS A 148 -24.92 3.02 6.33
N LYS A 149 -25.69 2.57 5.34
CA LYS A 149 -25.19 1.71 4.27
C LYS A 149 -24.09 2.40 3.46
N THR A 150 -24.27 3.69 3.19
CA THR A 150 -23.26 4.50 2.49
C THR A 150 -22.01 4.69 3.35
N GLU A 151 -22.16 4.99 4.64
CA GLU A 151 -21.05 5.11 5.58
C GLU A 151 -20.26 3.79 5.70
N MET A 152 -20.94 2.65 5.76
CA MET A 152 -20.30 1.33 5.76
C MET A 152 -19.52 1.09 4.47
N ALA A 153 -20.08 1.42 3.31
CA ALA A 153 -19.38 1.28 2.03
C ALA A 153 -18.13 2.17 1.95
N ILE A 154 -18.21 3.40 2.47
CA ILE A 154 -17.06 4.30 2.60
C ILE A 154 -15.98 3.69 3.51
N CYS A 155 -16.37 3.19 4.68
CA CYS A 155 -15.46 2.56 5.64
C CYS A 155 -14.74 1.35 5.05
N GLU A 156 -15.45 0.49 4.32
CA GLU A 156 -14.86 -0.67 3.65
C GLU A 156 -13.91 -0.27 2.52
N LEU A 157 -14.28 0.71 1.69
CA LEU A 157 -13.36 1.19 0.65
C LEU A 157 -12.10 1.81 1.27
N LYS A 158 -12.23 2.62 2.33
CA LYS A 158 -11.08 3.15 3.08
C LYS A 158 -10.20 2.02 3.62
N ARG A 159 -10.80 0.96 4.16
CA ARG A 159 -10.06 -0.21 4.67
C ARG A 159 -9.27 -0.89 3.55
N VAL A 160 -9.90 -1.20 2.43
CA VAL A 160 -9.24 -1.85 1.28
C VAL A 160 -8.12 -0.98 0.72
N LEU A 161 -8.33 0.34 0.54
CA LEU A 161 -7.28 1.25 0.08
C LEU A 161 -6.09 1.37 1.06
N ARG A 162 -6.29 1.03 2.33
CA ARG A 162 -5.21 1.04 3.33
C ARG A 162 -4.48 -0.29 3.42
N GLU A 163 -5.21 -1.41 3.39
CA GLU A 163 -4.67 -2.74 3.75
C GLU A 163 -4.38 -3.61 2.52
N GLU A 164 -5.09 -3.37 1.42
CA GLU A 164 -5.13 -4.25 0.25
C GLU A 164 -5.08 -3.40 -1.05
N ALA A 165 -4.36 -2.28 -1.02
CA ALA A 165 -4.34 -1.32 -2.13
C ALA A 165 -3.76 -1.91 -3.43
N ASP A 166 -2.90 -2.92 -3.29
CA ASP A 166 -2.31 -3.71 -4.37
C ASP A 166 -3.25 -4.79 -4.90
N ASN A 167 -4.30 -5.17 -4.15
CA ASN A 167 -5.37 -6.02 -4.63
C ASN A 167 -6.33 -5.21 -5.52
N VAL A 168 -6.01 -5.19 -6.82
CA VAL A 168 -6.74 -4.42 -7.83
C VAL A 168 -8.22 -4.78 -7.87
N GLU A 169 -8.54 -6.07 -7.80
CA GLU A 169 -9.92 -6.56 -7.88
C GLU A 169 -10.73 -6.09 -6.67
N ALA A 170 -10.19 -6.25 -5.46
CA ALA A 170 -10.85 -5.79 -4.24
C ALA A 170 -11.08 -4.28 -4.25
N ALA A 171 -10.06 -3.50 -4.61
CA ALA A 171 -10.17 -2.03 -4.67
C ALA A 171 -11.20 -1.57 -5.72
N GLN A 172 -11.20 -2.20 -6.89
CA GLN A 172 -12.12 -1.86 -7.97
C GLN A 172 -13.56 -2.24 -7.62
N GLN A 173 -13.77 -3.42 -7.04
CA GLN A 173 -15.09 -3.88 -6.62
C GLN A 173 -15.70 -2.92 -5.58
N ARG A 174 -14.96 -2.55 -4.53
CA ARG A 174 -15.47 -1.63 -3.51
C ARG A 174 -15.74 -0.24 -4.06
N LEU A 175 -14.94 0.23 -5.02
CA LEU A 175 -15.18 1.49 -5.69
C LEU A 175 -16.47 1.45 -6.54
N GLN A 176 -16.72 0.35 -7.23
CA GLN A 176 -17.96 0.15 -8.00
C GLN A 176 -19.19 0.08 -7.10
N GLU A 177 -19.10 -0.65 -5.98
CA GLU A 177 -20.19 -0.71 -4.98
C GLU A 177 -20.55 0.69 -4.45
N LEU A 178 -19.54 1.50 -4.11
CA LEU A 178 -19.78 2.87 -3.64
C LEU A 178 -20.38 3.76 -4.74
N ASN A 179 -19.95 3.62 -5.99
CA ASN A 179 -20.51 4.37 -7.11
C ASN A 179 -21.97 3.99 -7.39
N ALA A 180 -22.32 2.70 -7.32
CA ALA A 180 -23.69 2.24 -7.47
C ALA A 180 -24.62 2.84 -6.40
N ILE A 181 -24.16 2.90 -5.15
CA ILE A 181 -24.90 3.55 -4.05
C ILE A 181 -25.04 5.06 -4.30
N LYS A 182 -23.96 5.71 -4.76
CA LYS A 182 -23.98 7.15 -5.07
C LYS A 182 -25.01 7.51 -6.15
N GLU A 183 -25.16 6.66 -7.17
CA GLU A 183 -26.12 6.82 -8.26
C GLU A 183 -27.57 6.57 -7.80
N SER A 184 -27.80 5.56 -6.93
CA SER A 184 -29.13 5.31 -6.37
C SER A 184 -29.62 6.41 -5.44
N ILE A 185 -28.69 7.14 -4.83
CA ILE A 185 -28.98 8.36 -4.06
C ILE A 185 -29.11 9.53 -5.04
N SER A 186 -30.14 9.58 -5.88
CA SER A 186 -30.45 10.83 -6.60
C SER A 186 -31.36 11.69 -5.74
N ILE A 187 -30.93 12.93 -5.48
CA ILE A 187 -31.71 13.99 -4.82
C ILE A 187 -32.70 14.57 -5.83
#